data_AF-A0A1V4JJ17-F1
#
_entry.id   AF-A0A1V4JJ17-F1
#
_cell.length_a   1.000
_cell.length_b   1.000
_cell.length_c   1.000
_cell.angle_alpha   90.00
_cell.angle_beta   90.00
_cell.angle_gamma   90.00
#
_symmetry.space_group_name_H-M   'P 1'
#
loop_
_entity.id
_entity.type
_entity.pdbx_description
1 polymer ?
#
loop_
_entity_poly.entity_id
_entity_poly.type
_entity_poly.pdbx_seq_one_letter_code
_entity_poly.pdbx_strand_id
1 'polypeptide(L)'
;MSPQGRRYYVNTFTNETTWERPSSVPGTPKSPVSQSSAVNGYHVSGTPVHQLDSGHMSLRKSSGGPQAPGSPAAPRRQSKESSLTFRIKIEEEYAKNLSKLSQNSLAAQEEGTLGEAWAQLKKSLADEAEVHLKFSSKLQSEVEKPLLNFRENFKKDMKKCDHHIADLRKHLASRYAAVEKVGAEN
;
A
#
# COMPACT_ATOMS: atom_id res chain seq x y z
N MET A 1 8.67 20.48 3.60
CA MET A 1 9.83 20.30 4.51
C MET A 1 9.50 19.19 5.49
N SER A 2 10.40 18.24 5.77
CA SER A 2 10.14 17.18 6.77
C SER A 2 10.28 17.72 8.21
N PRO A 3 9.76 17.02 9.23
CA PRO A 3 9.89 17.43 10.64
C PRO A 3 11.34 17.59 11.14
N GLN A 4 12.33 17.05 10.42
CA GLN A 4 13.77 17.19 10.70
C GLN A 4 14.45 18.29 9.85
N GLY A 5 13.69 19.14 9.16
CA GLY A 5 14.23 20.23 8.34
C GLY A 5 14.95 19.79 7.05
N ARG A 6 14.93 18.50 6.71
CA ARG A 6 15.53 18.01 5.46
C ARG A 6 14.61 18.31 4.27
N ARG A 7 15.19 18.85 3.20
CA ARG A 7 14.50 19.05 1.91
C ARG A 7 14.32 17.69 1.24
N TYR A 8 13.11 17.40 0.80
CA TYR A 8 12.78 16.24 -0.02
C TYR A 8 12.26 16.72 -1.37
N TYR A 9 12.46 15.92 -2.41
CA TYR A 9 11.99 16.22 -3.76
C TYR A 9 11.05 15.10 -4.19
N VAL A 10 9.93 15.47 -4.81
CA VAL A 10 8.94 14.53 -5.35
C VAL A 10 8.93 14.67 -6.86
N ASN A 11 9.09 13.56 -7.56
CA ASN A 11 8.87 13.52 -9.00
C ASN A 11 7.37 13.38 -9.26
N THR A 12 6.74 14.44 -9.75
CA THR A 12 5.29 14.46 -10.03
C THR A 12 4.87 13.57 -11.20
N PHE A 13 5.82 13.08 -12.01
CA PHE A 13 5.55 12.15 -13.11
C PHE A 13 5.62 10.67 -12.67
N THR A 14 6.55 10.31 -11.78
CA THR A 14 6.74 8.92 -11.33
C THR A 14 6.21 8.65 -9.92
N ASN A 15 5.79 9.68 -9.18
CA ASN A 15 5.42 9.65 -7.76
C ASN A 15 6.53 9.14 -6.81
N GLU A 16 7.79 9.20 -7.25
CA GLU A 16 8.95 8.83 -6.43
C GLU A 16 9.39 10.00 -5.53
N THR A 17 9.73 9.69 -4.28
CA THR A 17 10.28 10.67 -3.33
C THR A 17 11.77 10.38 -3.11
N THR A 18 12.61 11.39 -3.30
CA THR A 18 14.06 11.29 -3.08
C THR A 18 14.55 12.35 -2.09
N TRP A 19 15.61 11.98 -1.35
CA TRP A 19 16.30 12.85 -0.42
C TRP A 19 17.44 13.65 -1.07
N GLU A 20 17.81 13.30 -2.30
CA GLU A 20 18.83 13.98 -3.10
C GLU A 20 18.17 14.91 -4.12
N ARG A 21 18.78 16.07 -4.42
CA ARG A 21 18.23 17.03 -5.37
C ARG A 21 18.31 16.47 -6.80
N PRO A 22 17.18 16.25 -7.51
CA PRO A 22 17.22 15.92 -8.93
C PRO A 22 17.83 17.09 -9.71
N SER A 23 18.78 16.83 -10.62
CA SER A 23 19.43 17.87 -11.42
C SER A 23 18.41 18.56 -12.32
N SER A 24 18.30 19.89 -12.23
CA SER A 24 17.26 20.68 -12.89
C SER A 24 17.53 21.00 -14.38
N VAL A 25 18.24 20.14 -15.11
CA VAL A 25 18.47 20.33 -16.56
C VAL A 25 18.56 18.98 -17.29
N PRO A 26 17.78 18.73 -18.35
CA PRO A 26 17.94 17.57 -19.22
C PRO A 26 19.19 17.73 -20.10
N GLY A 27 20.14 16.80 -19.99
CA GLY A 27 21.23 16.62 -20.97
C GLY A 27 22.50 17.43 -20.73
N THR A 28 23.30 17.06 -19.74
CA THR A 28 24.76 17.31 -19.76
C THR A 28 25.50 16.19 -19.01
N PRO A 29 26.69 15.73 -19.46
CA PRO A 29 27.43 14.64 -18.83
C PRO A 29 28.05 15.07 -17.50
N LYS A 30 28.19 14.11 -16.58
CA LYS A 30 28.88 14.29 -15.30
C LYS A 30 30.34 14.73 -15.52
N SER A 31 30.75 15.84 -14.90
CA SER A 31 32.15 16.19 -14.70
C SER A 31 32.37 16.65 -13.24
N PRO A 32 33.54 16.37 -12.61
CA PRO A 32 33.70 16.40 -11.16
C PRO A 32 34.52 17.60 -10.62
N VAL A 33 34.49 17.80 -9.28
CA VAL A 33 35.46 18.56 -8.42
C VAL A 33 35.38 20.09 -8.50
N SER A 34 35.55 20.94 -7.47
CA SER A 34 35.67 20.97 -5.99
C SER A 34 35.58 22.47 -5.58
N GLN A 35 35.24 22.91 -4.36
CA GLN A 35 36.13 23.18 -3.20
C GLN A 35 35.28 23.82 -2.07
N SER A 36 35.11 23.21 -0.88
CA SER A 36 35.90 23.31 0.39
C SER A 36 35.43 24.43 1.34
N SER A 37 34.99 24.14 2.58
CA SER A 37 35.84 23.99 3.78
C SER A 37 35.02 23.31 4.91
N ALA A 38 35.40 22.15 5.45
CA ALA A 38 36.41 21.84 6.48
C ALA A 38 35.77 21.51 7.84
N VAL A 39 35.75 20.22 8.22
CA VAL A 39 36.19 19.71 9.53
C VAL A 39 36.48 18.19 9.43
N ASN A 40 37.78 17.90 9.57
CA ASN A 40 38.51 16.67 9.87
C ASN A 40 37.85 15.28 9.85
N GLY A 41 38.51 14.39 9.08
CA GLY A 41 38.67 12.98 9.46
C GLY A 41 39.26 12.05 8.39
N TYR A 42 40.60 12.06 8.21
CA TYR A 42 41.50 10.94 7.83
C TYR A 42 41.10 10.03 6.62
N HIS A 43 41.66 10.27 5.41
CA HIS A 43 42.76 9.52 4.74
C HIS A 43 42.39 8.08 4.30
N VAL A 44 42.67 7.53 3.11
CA VAL A 44 43.86 7.58 2.22
C VAL A 44 43.44 7.24 0.78
N SER A 45 43.93 8.07 -0.14
CA SER A 45 44.57 7.83 -1.45
C SER A 45 44.40 6.49 -2.19
N GLY A 46 44.09 6.59 -3.50
CA GLY A 46 44.48 5.58 -4.49
C GLY A 46 43.64 5.50 -5.76
N THR A 47 43.74 6.48 -6.67
CA THR A 47 43.55 6.26 -8.12
C THR A 47 44.91 5.94 -8.77
N PRO A 48 45.06 5.66 -10.09
CA PRO A 48 44.06 5.48 -11.17
C PRO A 48 44.37 4.25 -12.05
N VAL A 49 43.67 4.11 -13.20
CA VAL A 49 44.21 3.79 -14.55
C VAL A 49 43.47 2.68 -15.31
N HIS A 50 42.77 3.13 -16.37
CA HIS A 50 42.56 2.48 -17.68
C HIS A 50 41.57 1.30 -17.79
N GLN A 51 40.83 1.05 -18.88
CA GLN A 51 40.70 1.67 -20.21
C GLN A 51 39.63 0.89 -21.00
N LEU A 52 39.07 1.56 -22.01
CA LEU A 52 38.27 1.11 -23.17
C LEU A 52 38.19 -0.40 -23.47
N ASP A 53 37.01 -0.88 -23.90
CA ASP A 53 36.63 -1.18 -25.30
C ASP A 53 35.26 -1.91 -25.28
N SER A 54 34.18 -1.39 -25.89
CA SER A 54 33.73 -1.65 -27.26
C SER A 54 33.50 -3.14 -27.60
N GLY A 55 32.33 -3.42 -28.21
CA GLY A 55 32.19 -4.52 -29.15
C GLY A 55 31.38 -5.74 -28.72
N HIS A 56 30.29 -5.93 -29.48
CA HIS A 56 29.90 -7.21 -30.08
C HIS A 56 29.11 -8.21 -29.22
N MET A 57 27.81 -8.30 -29.53
CA MET A 57 26.96 -9.43 -29.18
C MET A 57 27.57 -10.71 -29.74
N SER A 58 27.90 -11.67 -28.88
CA SER A 58 28.22 -13.03 -29.31
C SER A 58 27.69 -14.04 -28.31
N LEU A 59 26.83 -14.93 -28.83
CA LEU A 59 26.32 -16.12 -28.17
C LEU A 59 27.48 -17.01 -27.71
N ARG A 60 27.50 -17.40 -26.42
CA ARG A 60 28.06 -18.70 -25.98
C ARG A 60 27.45 -19.16 -24.65
N LYS A 61 27.23 -20.46 -24.61
CA LYS A 61 26.59 -21.29 -23.58
C LYS A 61 27.66 -21.87 -22.64
N SER A 62 27.41 -21.89 -21.32
CA SER A 62 28.04 -22.80 -20.34
C SER A 62 27.22 -22.74 -19.04
N SER A 63 26.46 -23.79 -18.72
CA SER A 63 26.82 -24.95 -17.88
C SER A 63 26.63 -24.71 -16.37
N GLY A 64 25.57 -25.35 -15.84
CA GLY A 64 25.49 -26.04 -14.56
C GLY A 64 26.07 -25.40 -13.29
N GLY A 65 25.17 -24.98 -12.39
CA GLY A 65 25.42 -24.84 -10.95
C GLY A 65 24.09 -24.95 -10.17
N PRO A 66 24.04 -25.60 -8.99
CA PRO A 66 22.78 -26.04 -8.37
C PRO A 66 22.00 -24.87 -7.74
N GLN A 67 20.68 -24.84 -7.96
CA GLN A 67 19.78 -23.92 -7.28
C GLN A 67 19.68 -24.26 -5.79
N ALA A 68 19.91 -23.27 -4.93
CA ALA A 68 19.57 -23.35 -3.52
C ALA A 68 18.04 -23.30 -3.34
N PRO A 69 17.46 -24.06 -2.39
CA PRO A 69 16.02 -24.12 -2.21
C PRO A 69 15.49 -22.84 -1.57
N GLY A 70 14.37 -22.37 -2.11
CA GLY A 70 13.72 -21.12 -1.71
C GLY A 70 13.38 -21.05 -0.22
N SER A 71 13.66 -19.88 0.35
CA SER A 71 13.09 -19.47 1.64
C SER A 71 11.56 -19.49 1.53
N PRO A 72 10.84 -20.07 2.50
CA PRO A 72 9.39 -19.98 2.51
C PRO A 72 9.03 -18.52 2.76
N ALA A 73 8.42 -17.87 1.78
CA ALA A 73 7.75 -16.60 2.01
C ALA A 73 6.74 -16.82 3.16
N ALA A 74 7.01 -16.18 4.30
CA ALA A 74 6.05 -16.14 5.40
C ALA A 74 4.69 -15.72 4.83
N PRO A 75 3.57 -16.36 5.22
CA PRO A 75 2.27 -15.89 4.81
C PRO A 75 2.12 -14.51 5.44
N ARG A 76 2.29 -13.47 4.62
CA ARG A 76 1.98 -12.11 5.00
C ARG A 76 0.50 -12.16 5.35
N ARG A 77 0.20 -12.27 6.65
CA ARG A 77 -1.14 -12.06 7.21
C ARG A 77 -1.43 -10.57 7.00
N GLN A 78 -1.68 -10.18 5.74
CA GLN A 78 -2.50 -9.02 5.47
C GLN A 78 -3.84 -9.38 6.07
N SER A 79 -4.05 -8.99 7.32
CA SER A 79 -5.40 -8.71 7.80
C SER A 79 -6.02 -7.89 6.69
N LYS A 80 -6.96 -8.49 5.94
CA LYS A 80 -7.64 -7.85 4.81
C LYS A 80 -8.63 -6.84 5.37
N GLU A 81 -8.10 -5.91 6.14
CA GLU A 81 -8.80 -4.70 6.48
C GLU A 81 -8.98 -3.97 5.15
N SER A 82 -10.25 -3.82 4.75
CA SER A 82 -10.54 -3.20 3.46
C SER A 82 -10.17 -1.73 3.52
N SER A 83 -9.90 -1.11 2.37
CA SER A 83 -9.70 0.34 2.31
C SER A 83 -10.88 1.12 2.92
N LEU A 84 -12.09 0.56 2.84
CA LEU A 84 -13.29 1.09 3.49
C LEU A 84 -13.20 0.99 5.02
N THR A 85 -12.75 -0.13 5.56
CA THR A 85 -12.55 -0.28 7.00
C THR A 85 -11.55 0.74 7.53
N PHE A 86 -10.46 0.98 6.81
CA PHE A 86 -9.50 2.03 7.17
C PHE A 86 -10.15 3.41 7.14
N ARG A 87 -10.97 3.71 6.12
CA ARG A 87 -11.67 5.00 6.04
C ARG A 87 -12.65 5.17 7.20
N ILE A 88 -13.43 4.14 7.54
CA ILE A 88 -14.37 4.12 8.67
C ILE A 88 -13.62 4.46 9.97
N LYS A 89 -12.48 3.80 10.23
CA LYS A 89 -11.67 4.08 11.42
C LYS A 89 -11.13 5.51 11.47
N ILE A 90 -10.63 6.04 10.35
CA ILE A 90 -10.16 7.43 10.27
C ILE A 90 -11.31 8.37 10.61
N GLU A 91 -12.49 8.10 10.08
CA GLU A 91 -13.69 8.90 10.30
C GLU A 91 -14.16 8.86 11.76
N GLU A 92 -14.15 7.68 12.40
CA GLU A 92 -14.46 7.51 13.82
C GLU A 92 -13.47 8.25 14.72
N GLU A 93 -12.18 8.16 14.40
CA GLU A 93 -11.14 8.88 15.15
C GLU A 93 -11.28 10.39 14.99
N TYR A 94 -11.56 10.86 13.78
CA TYR A 94 -11.79 12.27 13.49
C TYR A 94 -12.99 12.82 14.26
N ALA A 95 -14.13 12.13 14.21
CA ALA A 95 -15.32 12.47 14.98
C ALA A 95 -15.04 12.52 16.50
N LYS A 96 -14.31 11.52 17.01
CA LYS A 96 -13.92 11.46 18.43
C LYS A 96 -13.05 12.65 18.83
N ASN A 97 -12.10 13.04 17.98
CA ASN A 97 -11.21 14.16 18.25
C ASN A 97 -11.96 15.51 18.22
N LEU A 98 -12.87 15.71 17.25
CA LEU A 98 -13.75 16.89 17.20
C LEU A 98 -14.65 16.97 18.44
N SER A 99 -15.28 15.85 18.81
CA SER A 99 -16.13 15.77 20.00
C SER A 99 -15.33 16.13 21.26
N LYS A 100 -14.12 15.57 21.41
CA LYS A 100 -13.25 15.90 22.54
C LYS A 100 -12.85 17.38 22.55
N LEU A 101 -12.53 17.95 21.39
CA LEU A 101 -12.15 19.37 21.26
C LEU A 101 -13.32 20.30 21.60
N SER A 102 -14.55 19.91 21.26
CA SER A 102 -15.77 20.69 21.56
C SER A 102 -16.02 20.89 23.06
N GLN A 103 -15.57 19.94 23.90
CA GLN A 103 -15.77 19.94 25.35
C GLN A 103 -14.66 20.69 26.11
N ASN A 104 -13.73 21.34 25.41
CA ASN A 104 -12.66 22.08 26.06
C ASN A 104 -13.18 23.36 26.74
N SER A 105 -12.58 23.70 27.89
CA SER A 105 -12.91 24.88 28.70
C SER A 105 -12.13 26.14 28.31
N LEU A 106 -11.41 26.12 27.18
CA LEU A 106 -10.70 27.30 26.68
C LEU A 106 -11.66 28.48 26.46
N ALA A 107 -11.23 29.67 26.90
CA ALA A 107 -11.98 30.92 26.80
C ALA A 107 -13.41 30.84 27.36
N ALA A 108 -13.64 30.01 28.39
CA ALA A 108 -14.94 29.88 29.05
C ALA A 108 -15.36 31.12 29.87
N GLN A 109 -14.41 32.02 30.13
CA GLN A 109 -14.62 33.29 30.85
C GLN A 109 -15.08 34.43 29.94
N GLU A 110 -15.14 34.20 28.62
CA GLU A 110 -15.63 35.22 27.68
C GLU A 110 -17.12 35.42 27.86
N GLU A 111 -17.54 36.67 27.98
CA GLU A 111 -18.91 37.06 28.29
C GLU A 111 -19.52 37.89 27.14
N GLY A 112 -20.83 38.11 27.23
CA GLY A 112 -21.58 38.85 26.21
C GLY A 112 -21.61 38.14 24.85
N THR A 113 -21.83 38.91 23.79
CA THR A 113 -22.03 38.36 22.44
C THR A 113 -20.81 37.60 21.91
N LEU A 114 -19.61 37.93 22.38
CA LEU A 114 -18.39 37.20 22.03
C LEU A 114 -18.36 35.82 22.71
N GLY A 115 -18.71 35.76 23.99
CA GLY A 115 -18.85 34.50 24.72
C GLY A 115 -19.91 33.58 24.12
N GLU A 116 -21.06 34.14 23.74
CA GLU A 116 -22.13 33.42 23.03
C GLU A 116 -21.66 32.85 21.68
N ALA A 117 -20.98 33.65 20.87
CA ALA A 117 -20.42 33.20 19.59
C ALA A 117 -19.37 32.11 19.77
N TRP A 118 -18.52 32.21 20.80
CA TRP A 118 -17.54 31.18 21.14
C TRP A 118 -18.20 29.87 21.62
N ALA A 119 -19.24 29.96 22.44
CA ALA A 119 -20.03 28.80 22.85
C ALA A 119 -20.70 28.11 21.66
N GLN A 120 -21.23 28.90 20.71
CA GLN A 120 -21.81 28.38 19.47
C GLN A 120 -20.76 27.69 18.60
N LEU A 121 -19.54 28.23 18.49
CA LEU A 121 -18.45 27.57 17.77
C LEU A 121 -18.15 26.19 18.36
N LYS A 122 -18.03 26.08 19.69
CA LYS A 122 -17.83 24.79 20.37
C LYS A 122 -18.98 23.82 20.09
N LYS A 123 -20.23 24.31 20.11
CA LYS A 123 -21.40 23.51 19.75
C LYS A 123 -21.33 23.02 18.29
N SER A 124 -20.99 23.89 17.34
CA SER A 124 -20.87 23.50 15.93
C SER A 124 -19.84 22.39 15.71
N LEU A 125 -18.77 22.36 16.51
CA LEU A 125 -17.75 21.32 16.46
C LEU A 125 -18.27 19.98 17.00
N ALA A 126 -19.16 20.00 18.00
CA ALA A 126 -19.85 18.81 18.48
C ALA A 126 -20.87 18.29 17.43
N ASP A 127 -21.62 19.19 16.80
CA ASP A 127 -22.56 18.84 15.73
C ASP A 127 -21.81 18.24 14.52
N GLU A 128 -20.65 18.80 14.15
CA GLU A 128 -19.77 18.26 13.12
C GLU A 128 -19.27 16.85 13.47
N ALA A 129 -18.82 16.63 14.72
CA ALA A 129 -18.44 15.30 15.19
C ALA A 129 -19.57 14.26 15.01
N GLU A 130 -20.82 14.65 15.28
CA GLU A 130 -21.98 13.77 15.10
C GLU A 130 -22.22 13.43 13.62
N VAL A 131 -22.06 14.40 12.71
CA VAL A 131 -22.16 14.18 11.26
C VAL A 131 -21.13 13.16 10.80
N HIS A 132 -19.87 13.30 11.21
CA HIS A 132 -18.79 12.38 10.85
C HIS A 132 -19.02 10.97 11.41
N LEU A 133 -19.50 10.85 12.66
CA LEU A 133 -19.83 9.55 13.26
C LEU A 133 -20.98 8.85 12.53
N LYS A 134 -22.04 9.59 12.18
CA LYS A 134 -23.16 9.11 11.38
C LYS A 134 -22.70 8.68 9.98
N PHE A 135 -21.84 9.46 9.34
CA PHE A 135 -21.28 9.11 8.03
C PHE A 135 -20.47 7.82 8.09
N SER A 136 -19.61 7.65 9.10
CA SER A 136 -18.87 6.40 9.32
C SER A 136 -19.80 5.19 9.47
N SER A 137 -20.86 5.35 10.28
CA SER A 137 -21.87 4.30 10.49
C SER A 137 -22.60 3.92 9.20
N LYS A 138 -22.93 4.91 8.35
CA LYS A 138 -23.53 4.66 7.03
C LYS A 138 -22.55 4.01 6.07
N LEU A 139 -21.30 4.45 6.02
CA LEU A 139 -20.27 3.85 5.19
C LEU A 139 -20.07 2.36 5.54
N GLN A 140 -20.12 2.02 6.83
CA GLN A 140 -20.07 0.63 7.27
C GLN A 140 -21.32 -0.17 6.86
N SER A 141 -22.51 0.35 7.14
CA SER A 141 -23.76 -0.40 6.99
C SER A 141 -24.28 -0.49 5.57
N GLU A 142 -24.14 0.59 4.78
CA GLU A 142 -24.69 0.71 3.43
C GLU A 142 -23.67 0.35 2.34
N VAL A 143 -22.36 0.35 2.65
CA VAL A 143 -21.31 0.10 1.65
C VAL A 143 -20.43 -1.09 2.02
N GLU A 144 -19.75 -1.06 3.17
CA GLU A 144 -18.79 -2.11 3.52
C GLU A 144 -19.46 -3.49 3.72
N LYS A 145 -20.51 -3.55 4.55
CA LYS A 145 -21.21 -4.82 4.83
C LYS A 145 -21.81 -5.45 3.57
N PRO A 146 -22.54 -4.73 2.70
CA PRO A 146 -23.05 -5.31 1.44
C PRO A 146 -21.95 -5.87 0.54
N LEU A 147 -20.81 -5.16 0.40
CA LEU A 147 -19.68 -5.63 -0.41
C LEU A 147 -19.02 -6.88 0.16
N LEU A 148 -18.85 -6.93 1.49
CA LEU A 148 -18.32 -8.12 2.17
C LEU A 148 -19.24 -9.33 1.99
N ASN A 149 -20.54 -9.14 2.21
CA ASN A 149 -21.56 -10.18 2.05
C ASN A 149 -21.59 -10.70 0.61
N PHE A 150 -21.56 -9.80 -0.38
CA PHE A 150 -21.50 -10.16 -1.79
C PHE A 150 -20.27 -11.03 -2.09
N ARG A 151 -19.09 -10.63 -1.62
CA ARG A 151 -17.84 -11.38 -1.82
C ARG A 151 -17.90 -12.77 -1.18
N GLU A 152 -18.47 -12.90 0.01
CA GLU A 152 -18.61 -14.18 0.70
C GLU A 152 -19.57 -15.13 -0.02
N ASN A 153 -20.70 -14.60 -0.49
CA ASN A 153 -21.69 -15.37 -1.25
C ASN A 153 -21.09 -15.85 -2.58
N PHE A 154 -20.46 -14.95 -3.32
CA PHE A 154 -19.80 -15.29 -4.58
C PHE A 154 -18.73 -16.39 -4.40
N LYS A 155 -17.95 -16.31 -3.32
CA LYS A 155 -16.95 -17.35 -2.99
C LYS A 155 -17.59 -18.71 -2.71
N LYS A 156 -18.78 -18.75 -2.08
CA LYS A 156 -19.51 -20.00 -1.83
C LYS A 156 -20.03 -20.58 -3.14
N ASP A 157 -20.60 -19.75 -4.01
CA ASP A 157 -21.16 -20.19 -5.29
C ASP A 157 -20.09 -20.71 -6.24
N MET A 158 -18.92 -20.05 -6.30
CA MET A 158 -17.77 -20.55 -7.07
C MET A 158 -17.31 -21.92 -6.60
N LYS A 159 -17.19 -22.13 -5.28
CA LYS A 159 -16.84 -23.45 -4.73
C LYS A 159 -17.87 -24.53 -5.09
N LYS A 160 -19.16 -24.18 -5.09
CA LYS A 160 -20.24 -25.11 -5.45
C LYS A 160 -20.16 -25.48 -6.93
N CYS A 161 -19.89 -24.51 -7.81
CA CYS A 161 -19.68 -24.75 -9.23
C CYS A 161 -18.45 -25.62 -9.47
N ASP A 162 -17.31 -25.29 -8.84
CA ASP A 162 -16.07 -26.06 -8.94
C ASP A 162 -16.26 -27.52 -8.50
N HIS A 163 -16.96 -27.72 -7.38
CA HIS A 163 -17.29 -29.06 -6.89
C HIS A 163 -18.15 -29.83 -7.89
N HIS A 164 -19.19 -29.19 -8.44
CA HIS A 164 -20.06 -29.81 -9.42
C HIS A 164 -19.31 -30.23 -10.70
N ILE A 165 -18.43 -29.36 -11.21
CA ILE A 165 -17.59 -29.68 -12.37
C ILE A 165 -16.60 -30.81 -12.05
N ALA A 166 -16.04 -30.82 -10.84
CA ALA A 166 -15.14 -31.89 -10.40
C ALA A 166 -15.87 -33.25 -10.35
N ASP A 167 -17.10 -33.29 -9.86
CA ASP A 167 -17.92 -34.51 -9.82
C ASP A 167 -18.25 -35.03 -11.22
N LEU A 168 -18.63 -34.14 -12.15
CA LEU A 168 -18.86 -34.53 -13.55
C LEU A 168 -17.60 -35.09 -14.21
N ARG A 169 -16.44 -34.45 -13.97
CA ARG A 169 -15.14 -34.94 -14.46
C ARG A 169 -14.80 -36.32 -13.87
N LYS A 170 -15.10 -36.53 -12.60
CA LYS A 170 -14.91 -37.82 -11.94
C LYS A 170 -15.80 -38.91 -12.56
N HIS A 171 -17.09 -38.63 -12.74
CA HIS A 171 -18.01 -39.57 -13.40
C HIS A 171 -17.56 -39.90 -14.84
N LEU A 172 -17.11 -38.89 -15.59
CA LEU A 172 -16.59 -39.07 -16.94
C LEU A 172 -15.35 -39.98 -16.93
N ALA A 173 -14.38 -39.72 -16.05
CA ALA A 173 -13.18 -40.56 -15.90
C ALA A 173 -13.53 -42.00 -15.52
N SER A 174 -14.48 -42.20 -14.60
CA SER A 174 -14.95 -43.55 -14.23
C SER A 174 -15.59 -44.29 -15.41
N ARG A 175 -16.37 -43.60 -16.25
CA ARG A 175 -16.94 -44.20 -17.46
C ARG A 175 -15.87 -44.55 -18.49
N TYR A 176 -14.89 -43.68 -18.71
CA TYR A 176 -13.76 -43.98 -19.60
C TYR A 176 -13.00 -45.23 -19.15
N ALA A 177 -12.65 -45.34 -17.86
CA ALA A 177 -11.96 -46.50 -17.32
C ALA A 177 -12.77 -47.80 -17.49
N ALA A 178 -14.11 -47.74 -17.35
CA ALA A 178 -14.97 -48.90 -17.58
C ALA A 178 -14.97 -49.34 -19.06
N VAL A 179 -14.98 -48.39 -20.01
CA VAL A 179 -14.91 -48.68 -21.44
C VAL A 179 -13.56 -49.30 -21.82
N GLU A 180 -12.45 -48.75 -21.31
CA GLU A 180 -11.11 -49.30 -21.54
C GLU A 180 -11.00 -50.73 -21.04
N LYS A 181 -11.57 -51.03 -19.86
CA LYS A 181 -11.58 -52.39 -19.31
C LYS A 181 -12.32 -53.38 -20.21
N VAL A 182 -13.51 -53.03 -20.69
CA VAL A 182 -14.29 -53.90 -21.60
C VAL A 182 -13.61 -54.07 -22.95
N GLY A 183 -12.93 -53.02 -23.45
CA GLY A 183 -12.16 -53.10 -24.69
C GLY A 183 -10.90 -53.97 -24.59
N ALA A 184 -10.31 -54.10 -23.41
CA ALA A 184 -9.13 -54.94 -23.17
C ALA A 184 -9.44 -56.43 -22.94
N GLU A 185 -10.72 -56.77 -22.71
CA GLU A 185 -11.19 -58.15 -22.49
C GLU A 185 -11.66 -58.85 -23.79
N ASN A 186 -11.63 -58.17 -24.94
CA ASN A 186 -11.88 -58.72 -26.29
C ASN A 186 -10.59 -58.81 -27.12
#